data_AF-A0A6S7KBH6-F1
#
_entry.id   AF-A0A6S7KBH6-F1
#
_cell.length_a   1.000
_cell.length_b   1.000
_cell.length_c   1.000
_cell.angle_alpha   90.00
_cell.angle_beta   90.00
_cell.angle_gamma   90.00
#
_symmetry.space_group_name_H-M   'P 1'
#
loop_
_entity.id
_entity.type
_entity.pdbx_description
1 polymer ?
#
loop_
_entity_poly.entity_id
_entity_poly.type
_entity_poly.pdbx_seq_one_letter_code
_entity_poly.pdbx_strand_id
1 'polypeptide(L)'
;MDIDTTLSQCDFGETVGDECHKLSYTRKQGMENLSDYSEEVQETFLMRARIAHQQDKTNMTICMHHSKMYGNVFERKFNKCCNIFNSHKAKAKGCHIITLRLAKQLISQKGIDVIPGWQLCRNCFHKARKEEENDEPAEAGDEIDYEITEFERDATKEAARGVMNTSFEELAVSPIKTHGLSKQRKINEAKGKIDRACASIEERVAAAIDVDCEELKRKDP
;
A
#
# COMPACT_ATOMS: atom_id res chain seq x y z
N MET A 1 6.83 -47.36 -17.77
CA MET A 1 6.45 -47.79 -16.41
C MET A 1 6.01 -46.54 -15.70
N ASP A 2 4.74 -46.20 -15.88
CA ASP A 2 4.12 -45.02 -15.31
C ASP A 2 3.99 -45.25 -13.80
N ILE A 3 4.76 -44.50 -13.03
CA ILE A 3 4.62 -44.47 -11.58
C ILE A 3 3.34 -43.69 -11.32
N ASP A 4 2.23 -44.42 -11.24
CA ASP A 4 0.98 -43.95 -10.69
C ASP A 4 1.16 -43.76 -9.17
N THR A 5 1.80 -42.66 -8.79
CA THR A 5 1.73 -42.12 -7.43
C THR A 5 0.56 -41.16 -7.36
N THR A 6 -0.66 -41.71 -7.29
CA THR A 6 -1.82 -40.97 -6.79
C THR A 6 -1.61 -40.68 -5.31
N LEU A 7 -0.82 -39.64 -5.01
CA LEU A 7 -0.78 -39.02 -3.69
C LEU A 7 -2.21 -38.65 -3.31
N SER A 8 -2.64 -39.09 -2.12
CA SER A 8 -3.99 -38.81 -1.61
C SER A 8 -4.28 -37.31 -1.61
N GLN A 9 -5.55 -36.94 -1.84
CA GLN A 9 -5.96 -35.55 -1.70
C GLN A 9 -5.72 -35.08 -0.26
N CYS A 10 -5.34 -33.81 -0.10
CA CYS A 10 -5.31 -33.19 1.22
C CYS A 10 -6.69 -32.65 1.57
N ASP A 11 -6.98 -32.42 2.85
CA ASP A 11 -8.31 -31.99 3.32
C ASP A 11 -8.76 -30.66 2.68
N PHE A 12 -7.82 -29.75 2.41
CA PHE A 12 -8.09 -28.51 1.66
C PHE A 12 -8.58 -28.77 0.23
N GLY A 13 -7.98 -29.76 -0.45
CA GLY A 13 -8.34 -30.09 -1.83
C GLY A 13 -9.66 -30.86 -1.90
N GLU A 14 -9.89 -31.76 -0.95
CA GLU A 14 -11.15 -32.50 -0.84
C GLU A 14 -12.32 -31.55 -0.54
N THR A 15 -12.14 -30.63 0.42
CA THR A 15 -13.21 -29.71 0.82
C THR A 15 -13.53 -28.67 -0.27
N VAL A 16 -12.53 -28.16 -0.98
CA VAL A 16 -12.71 -27.13 -2.02
C VAL A 16 -12.98 -27.75 -3.40
N GLY A 17 -12.70 -29.04 -3.58
CA GLY A 17 -12.76 -29.73 -4.87
C GLY A 17 -11.64 -29.29 -5.84
N ASP A 18 -10.47 -28.95 -5.31
CA ASP A 18 -9.33 -28.41 -6.09
C ASP A 18 -8.20 -29.44 -6.26
N GLU A 19 -7.44 -29.31 -7.34
CA GLU A 19 -6.42 -30.30 -7.70
C GLU A 19 -5.18 -30.24 -6.78
N CYS A 20 -4.88 -31.34 -6.09
CA CYS A 20 -3.77 -31.46 -5.16
C CYS A 20 -2.41 -31.74 -5.82
N HIS A 21 -1.32 -31.54 -5.07
CA HIS A 21 0.05 -31.97 -5.39
C HIS A 21 0.63 -31.49 -6.74
N LYS A 22 0.04 -30.44 -7.34
CA LYS A 22 0.57 -29.83 -8.55
C LYS A 22 1.92 -29.15 -8.31
N LEU A 23 2.82 -29.29 -9.27
CA LEU A 23 4.14 -28.68 -9.26
C LEU A 23 4.16 -27.22 -9.80
N SER A 24 2.99 -26.63 -10.05
CA SER A 24 2.89 -25.27 -10.60
C SER A 24 3.39 -24.18 -9.64
N TYR A 25 3.33 -24.42 -8.33
CA TYR A 25 3.74 -23.46 -7.29
C TYR A 25 4.86 -23.96 -6.37
N THR A 26 5.20 -25.24 -6.46
CA THR A 26 6.22 -25.91 -5.65
C THR A 26 6.97 -26.92 -6.51
N ARG A 27 8.27 -27.11 -6.24
CA ARG A 27 9.08 -28.15 -6.90
C ARG A 27 9.04 -29.49 -6.16
N LYS A 28 8.38 -29.54 -5.01
CA LYS A 28 8.28 -30.70 -4.14
C LYS A 28 6.81 -31.05 -3.92
N GLN A 29 6.50 -32.33 -3.97
CA GLN A 29 5.24 -32.89 -3.50
C GLN A 29 5.41 -33.35 -2.05
N GLY A 30 4.35 -33.25 -1.27
CA GLY A 30 4.38 -33.58 0.15
C GLY A 30 3.09 -33.18 0.85
N MET A 31 2.88 -33.77 2.02
CA MET A 31 1.75 -33.48 2.91
C MET A 31 2.30 -32.92 4.22
N GLU A 32 1.64 -31.90 4.73
CA GLU A 32 1.97 -31.26 6.00
C GLU A 32 0.69 -31.21 6.86
N ASN A 33 0.84 -31.23 8.17
CA ASN A 33 -0.31 -30.98 9.05
C ASN A 33 -0.47 -29.49 9.24
N LEU A 34 -1.71 -29.02 9.24
CA LEU A 34 -2.02 -27.62 9.50
C LEU A 34 -1.54 -27.21 10.89
N SER A 35 -1.55 -28.13 11.86
CA SER A 35 -1.02 -27.93 13.22
C SER A 35 0.47 -27.56 13.28
N ASP A 36 1.24 -27.84 12.23
CA ASP A 36 2.67 -27.54 12.17
C ASP A 36 2.93 -26.04 11.92
N TYR A 37 1.89 -25.27 11.56
CA TYR A 37 1.94 -23.83 11.30
C TYR A 37 1.52 -23.01 12.53
N SER A 38 1.86 -21.71 12.55
CA SER A 38 1.36 -20.80 13.59
C SER A 38 -0.15 -20.57 13.44
N GLU A 39 -0.85 -20.30 14.55
CA GLU A 39 -2.30 -20.08 14.56
C GLU A 39 -2.75 -19.03 13.53
N GLU A 40 -2.00 -17.94 13.38
CA GLU A 40 -2.27 -16.89 12.38
C GLU A 40 -2.23 -17.43 10.93
N VAL A 41 -1.25 -18.28 10.62
CA VAL A 41 -1.11 -18.89 9.30
C VAL A 41 -2.21 -19.93 9.06
N GLN A 42 -2.51 -20.75 10.07
CA GLN A 42 -3.60 -21.72 10.01
C GLN A 42 -4.92 -21.02 9.67
N GLU A 43 -5.26 -19.97 10.42
CA GLU A 43 -6.49 -19.21 10.22
C GLU A 43 -6.51 -18.51 8.86
N THR A 44 -5.38 -17.94 8.44
CA THR A 44 -5.25 -17.34 7.11
C THR A 44 -5.54 -18.36 6.00
N PHE A 45 -5.01 -19.57 6.09
CA PHE A 45 -5.26 -20.62 5.11
C PHE A 45 -6.73 -21.04 5.11
N LEU A 46 -7.32 -21.27 6.28
CA LEU A 46 -8.73 -21.63 6.41
C LEU A 46 -9.66 -20.56 5.84
N MET A 47 -9.39 -19.27 6.09
CA MET A 47 -10.15 -18.16 5.51
C MET A 47 -9.97 -18.08 4.00
N ARG A 48 -8.74 -18.24 3.50
CA ARG A 48 -8.44 -18.21 2.05
C ARG A 48 -9.10 -19.35 1.28
N ALA A 49 -9.23 -20.51 1.90
CA ALA A 49 -9.94 -21.66 1.36
C ALA A 49 -11.46 -21.61 1.59
N ARG A 50 -11.99 -20.61 2.32
CA ARG A 50 -13.41 -20.49 2.71
C ARG A 50 -13.94 -21.66 3.55
N ILE A 51 -13.08 -22.26 4.36
CA ILE A 51 -13.39 -23.41 5.23
C ILE A 51 -13.26 -23.07 6.73
N ALA A 52 -13.17 -21.77 7.07
CA ALA A 52 -13.01 -21.31 8.45
C ALA A 52 -14.14 -21.73 9.42
N HIS A 53 -15.32 -22.08 8.90
CA HIS A 53 -16.49 -22.51 9.67
C HIS A 53 -16.55 -24.01 9.95
N GLN A 54 -15.62 -24.81 9.41
CA GLN A 54 -15.61 -26.26 9.61
C GLN A 54 -15.30 -26.61 11.07
N GLN A 55 -16.07 -27.54 11.65
CA GLN A 55 -16.04 -27.84 13.09
C GLN A 55 -14.79 -28.63 13.50
N ASP A 56 -14.28 -29.51 12.64
CA ASP A 56 -13.09 -30.32 12.90
C ASP A 56 -11.86 -29.73 12.20
N LYS A 57 -11.18 -28.80 12.88
CA LYS A 57 -9.91 -28.20 12.43
C LYS A 57 -8.69 -28.97 12.91
N THR A 58 -8.89 -29.93 13.81
CA THR A 58 -7.84 -30.74 14.42
C THR A 58 -7.31 -31.74 13.38
N ASN A 59 -6.01 -31.70 13.13
CA ASN A 59 -5.30 -32.60 12.19
C ASN A 59 -5.66 -32.43 10.71
N MET A 60 -6.16 -31.27 10.29
CA MET A 60 -6.32 -31.01 8.85
C MET A 60 -4.96 -31.06 8.16
N THR A 61 -4.92 -31.74 7.02
CA THR A 61 -3.76 -31.92 6.16
C THR A 61 -3.79 -30.93 5.00
N ILE A 62 -2.63 -30.39 4.66
CA ILE A 62 -2.44 -29.49 3.54
C ILE A 62 -1.26 -29.98 2.72
N CYS A 63 -1.46 -30.17 1.41
CA CYS A 63 -0.35 -30.52 0.54
C CYS A 63 0.54 -29.29 0.29
N MET A 64 1.82 -29.51 -0.04
CA MET A 64 2.75 -28.41 -0.33
C MET A 64 2.27 -27.49 -1.46
N HIS A 65 1.50 -28.03 -2.41
CA HIS A 65 0.85 -27.24 -3.45
C HIS A 65 -0.12 -26.22 -2.84
N HIS A 66 -1.08 -26.68 -2.03
CA HIS A 66 -2.08 -25.83 -1.40
C HIS A 66 -1.48 -24.90 -0.33
N SER A 67 -0.47 -25.34 0.41
CA SER A 67 0.28 -24.46 1.33
C SER A 67 0.91 -23.28 0.57
N LYS A 68 1.55 -23.52 -0.58
CA LYS A 68 2.08 -22.42 -1.42
C LYS A 68 0.98 -21.61 -2.09
N MET A 69 -0.11 -22.24 -2.51
CA MET A 69 -1.24 -21.58 -3.14
C MET A 69 -1.90 -20.59 -2.18
N TYR A 70 -2.32 -21.05 -1.00
CA TYR A 70 -2.95 -20.24 0.04
C TYR A 70 -1.96 -19.38 0.83
N GLY A 71 -0.66 -19.64 0.77
CA GLY A 71 0.38 -18.75 1.28
C GLY A 71 0.78 -17.68 0.26
N ASN A 72 1.96 -17.86 -0.34
CA ASN A 72 2.66 -16.80 -1.08
C ASN A 72 2.10 -16.53 -2.50
N VAL A 73 1.28 -17.43 -3.04
CA VAL A 73 0.72 -17.28 -4.39
C VAL A 73 -0.61 -16.55 -4.36
N PHE A 74 -1.42 -16.75 -3.32
CA PHE A 74 -2.79 -16.23 -3.21
C PHE A 74 -2.85 -14.73 -3.53
N GLU A 75 -2.04 -13.94 -2.83
CA GLU A 75 -2.02 -12.48 -2.96
C GLU A 75 -1.67 -12.00 -4.36
N ARG A 76 -0.78 -12.72 -5.06
CA ARG A 76 -0.37 -12.40 -6.43
C ARG A 76 -1.48 -12.65 -7.44
N LYS A 77 -2.37 -13.61 -7.16
CA LYS A 77 -3.55 -13.92 -8.00
C LYS A 77 -4.61 -12.82 -7.89
N PHE A 78 -4.72 -12.17 -6.72
CA PHE A 78 -5.73 -11.15 -6.44
C PHE A 78 -5.15 -9.72 -6.47
N ASN A 79 -4.64 -9.30 -7.62
CA ASN A 79 -3.98 -7.99 -7.81
C ASN A 79 -4.92 -6.80 -8.10
N LYS A 80 -6.23 -6.99 -7.97
CA LYS A 80 -7.26 -5.99 -8.25
C LYS A 80 -8.04 -5.69 -6.98
N CYS A 81 -8.60 -4.48 -6.91
CA CYS A 81 -9.48 -4.11 -5.82
C CYS A 81 -10.70 -5.03 -5.79
N CYS A 82 -11.01 -5.63 -4.64
CA CYS A 82 -12.22 -6.41 -4.42
C CYS A 82 -13.50 -5.54 -4.33
N ASN A 83 -13.38 -4.21 -4.30
CA ASN A 83 -14.47 -3.23 -4.38
C ASN A 83 -15.61 -3.47 -3.38
N ILE A 84 -15.27 -3.84 -2.15
CA ILE A 84 -16.24 -4.21 -1.09
C ILE A 84 -17.26 -3.12 -0.76
N PHE A 85 -16.93 -1.84 -1.02
CA PHE A 85 -17.81 -0.69 -0.81
C PHE A 85 -18.46 -0.17 -2.10
N ASN A 86 -18.41 -0.95 -3.19
CA ASN A 86 -18.89 -0.57 -4.53
C ASN A 86 -18.51 0.88 -4.93
N SER A 87 -17.27 1.27 -4.62
CA SER A 87 -16.83 2.67 -4.66
C SER A 87 -16.24 3.07 -6.01
N HIS A 88 -16.09 2.11 -6.94
CA HIS A 88 -15.68 2.37 -8.30
C HIS A 88 -16.38 1.38 -9.27
N LYS A 89 -16.71 1.87 -10.47
CA LYS A 89 -17.39 1.06 -11.51
C LYS A 89 -16.41 0.25 -12.36
N ALA A 90 -15.20 0.78 -12.59
CA ALA A 90 -14.16 0.09 -13.36
C ALA A 90 -13.29 -0.80 -12.44
N LYS A 91 -12.59 -1.79 -13.02
CA LYS A 91 -11.63 -2.63 -12.30
C LYS A 91 -10.44 -1.78 -11.82
N ALA A 92 -10.46 -1.35 -10.56
CA ALA A 92 -9.37 -0.59 -9.97
C ALA A 92 -8.19 -1.50 -9.58
N LYS A 93 -6.97 -0.95 -9.65
CA LYS A 93 -5.76 -1.61 -9.16
C LYS A 93 -5.83 -1.76 -7.64
N GLY A 94 -5.50 -2.94 -7.13
CA GLY A 94 -5.30 -3.17 -5.71
C GLY A 94 -3.94 -2.61 -5.27
N CYS A 95 -3.89 -1.89 -4.16
CA CYS A 95 -2.65 -1.36 -3.60
C CYS A 95 -2.48 -1.63 -2.11
N HIS A 96 -3.54 -2.05 -1.40
CA HIS A 96 -3.47 -2.46 0.01
C HIS A 96 -3.95 -3.89 0.15
N ILE A 97 -3.14 -4.76 0.74
CA ILE A 97 -3.51 -6.14 1.03
C ILE A 97 -4.34 -6.15 2.32
N ILE A 98 -5.47 -6.86 2.30
CA ILE A 98 -6.28 -7.11 3.50
C ILE A 98 -5.53 -8.11 4.36
N THR A 99 -5.07 -7.68 5.54
CA THR A 99 -4.44 -8.56 6.53
C THR A 99 -5.48 -9.41 7.26
N LEU A 100 -5.05 -10.45 7.97
CA LEU A 100 -5.95 -11.25 8.80
C LEU A 100 -6.72 -10.37 9.81
N ARG A 101 -6.00 -9.48 10.49
CA ARG A 101 -6.58 -8.52 11.43
C ARG A 101 -7.66 -7.65 10.78
N LEU A 102 -7.37 -7.06 9.63
CA LEU A 102 -8.33 -6.20 8.93
C LEU A 102 -9.54 -6.99 8.42
N ALA A 103 -9.34 -8.22 7.94
CA ALA A 103 -10.44 -9.09 7.52
C ALA A 103 -11.39 -9.37 8.68
N LYS A 104 -10.84 -9.75 9.86
CA LYS A 104 -11.64 -9.96 11.07
C LYS A 104 -12.43 -8.72 11.47
N GLN A 105 -11.79 -7.55 11.49
CA GLN A 105 -12.46 -6.29 11.81
C GLN A 105 -13.61 -5.99 10.85
N LEU A 106 -13.39 -6.14 9.54
CA LEU A 106 -14.43 -5.90 8.54
C LEU A 106 -15.61 -6.88 8.64
N ILE A 107 -15.33 -8.15 8.96
CA ILE A 107 -16.37 -9.16 9.17
C ILE A 107 -17.15 -8.85 10.45
N SER A 108 -16.46 -8.60 11.57
CA SER A 108 -17.11 -8.45 12.88
C SER A 108 -17.84 -7.12 13.05
N GLN A 109 -17.25 -6.02 12.59
CA GLN A 109 -17.80 -4.68 12.77
C GLN A 109 -18.78 -4.29 11.67
N LYS A 110 -18.48 -4.69 10.42
CA LYS A 110 -19.23 -4.23 9.24
C LYS A 110 -20.04 -5.34 8.55
N GLY A 111 -19.88 -6.59 8.97
CA GLY A 111 -20.57 -7.73 8.33
C GLY A 111 -20.14 -7.97 6.88
N ILE A 112 -18.97 -7.47 6.47
CA ILE A 112 -18.51 -7.57 5.08
C ILE A 112 -17.69 -8.86 4.92
N ASP A 113 -18.14 -9.75 4.02
CA ASP A 113 -17.39 -10.96 3.65
C ASP A 113 -16.11 -10.60 2.89
N VAL A 114 -14.97 -10.75 3.55
CA VAL A 114 -13.64 -10.51 2.99
C VAL A 114 -12.66 -11.60 3.42
N ILE A 115 -11.65 -11.81 2.57
CA ILE A 115 -10.63 -12.82 2.79
C ILE A 115 -9.25 -12.16 2.91
N PRO A 116 -8.40 -12.60 3.86
CA PRO A 116 -7.02 -12.15 3.94
C PRO A 116 -6.26 -12.39 2.62
N GLY A 117 -5.50 -11.41 2.16
CA GLY A 117 -4.78 -11.48 0.89
C GLY A 117 -5.52 -10.91 -0.32
N TRP A 118 -6.82 -10.62 -0.21
CA TRP A 118 -7.49 -9.76 -1.19
C TRP A 118 -6.93 -8.34 -1.13
N GLN A 119 -7.09 -7.59 -2.21
CA GLN A 119 -6.57 -6.23 -2.29
C GLN A 119 -7.69 -5.19 -2.35
N LEU A 120 -7.43 -4.04 -1.74
CA LEU A 120 -8.24 -2.83 -1.81
C LEU A 120 -7.50 -1.76 -2.59
N CYS A 121 -8.23 -0.97 -3.37
CA CYS A 121 -7.72 0.30 -3.87
C CYS A 121 -7.66 1.30 -2.71
N ARG A 122 -6.94 2.40 -2.92
CA ARG A 122 -6.77 3.47 -1.92
C ARG A 122 -8.11 3.91 -1.34
N ASN A 123 -9.11 4.20 -2.18
CA ASN A 123 -10.41 4.68 -1.71
C ASN A 123 -11.16 3.65 -0.85
N CYS A 124 -11.15 2.37 -1.26
CA CYS A 124 -11.82 1.32 -0.47
C CYS A 124 -11.09 1.07 0.86
N PHE A 125 -9.75 1.18 0.88
CA PHE A 125 -8.97 1.07 2.10
C PHE A 125 -9.26 2.21 3.09
N HIS A 126 -9.40 3.45 2.62
CA HIS A 126 -9.76 4.57 3.49
C HIS A 126 -11.16 4.40 4.09
N LYS A 127 -12.13 3.94 3.29
CA LYS A 127 -13.49 3.63 3.79
C LYS A 127 -13.50 2.45 4.78
N ALA A 128 -12.60 1.50 4.62
CA ALA A 128 -12.45 0.41 5.59
C ALA A 128 -12.03 0.94 6.97
N ARG A 129 -11.16 1.96 7.02
CA ARG A 129 -10.59 2.50 8.26
C ARG A 129 -11.37 3.66 8.89
N LYS A 130 -12.12 4.44 8.10
CA LYS A 130 -12.73 5.73 8.51
C LYS A 130 -13.81 5.70 9.60
N GLU A 131 -14.20 4.53 10.11
CA GLU A 131 -15.26 4.45 11.13
C GLU A 131 -14.71 4.32 12.57
N GLU A 132 -13.39 4.39 12.77
CA GLU A 132 -12.79 4.52 14.11
C GLU A 132 -12.76 5.98 14.62
N GLU A 133 -13.20 6.98 13.85
CA GLU A 133 -13.12 8.42 14.18
C GLU A 133 -14.48 9.09 14.44
N ASN A 134 -15.46 8.39 15.03
CA ASN A 134 -16.76 9.01 15.33
C ASN A 134 -17.19 8.95 16.80
N ASP A 135 -16.23 8.90 17.73
CA ASP A 135 -16.45 9.29 19.12
C ASP A 135 -15.35 10.27 19.58
N GLU A 136 -15.81 11.49 19.86
CA GLU A 136 -15.19 12.60 20.62
C GLU A 136 -14.03 13.45 20.02
N PRO A 137 -14.09 14.79 20.17
CA PRO A 137 -12.99 15.69 19.85
C PRO A 137 -11.91 15.60 20.95
N ALA A 138 -10.77 14.98 20.65
CA ALA A 138 -9.64 14.91 21.57
C ALA A 138 -8.92 16.27 21.65
N GLU A 139 -9.08 16.95 22.79
CA GLU A 139 -8.14 17.97 23.24
C GLU A 139 -6.81 17.34 23.69
N ALA A 140 -5.73 18.03 23.33
CA ALA A 140 -4.42 18.11 23.97
C ALA A 140 -3.72 16.83 24.46
N GLY A 141 -2.62 16.54 23.76
CA GLY A 141 -1.36 16.11 24.40
C GLY A 141 -1.15 14.62 24.53
N ASP A 142 -0.57 14.01 23.49
CA ASP A 142 0.59 13.13 23.65
C ASP A 142 1.21 12.86 22.27
N GLU A 143 2.55 12.95 22.21
CA GLU A 143 3.36 12.75 21.01
C GLU A 143 3.29 11.28 20.56
N ILE A 144 2.35 10.97 19.67
CA ILE A 144 2.32 9.68 18.95
C ILE A 144 2.84 9.96 17.54
N ASP A 145 3.96 9.32 17.19
CA ASP A 145 4.60 9.35 15.87
C ASP A 145 3.67 8.72 14.81
N TYR A 146 2.74 9.54 14.30
CA TYR A 146 1.94 9.23 13.12
C TYR A 146 2.88 9.19 11.91
N GLU A 147 3.24 8.00 11.42
CA GLU A 147 3.87 7.84 10.11
C GLU A 147 2.94 8.43 9.04
N ILE A 148 3.26 9.66 8.62
CA ILE A 148 2.50 10.44 7.63
C ILE A 148 2.27 9.57 6.39
N THR A 149 1.00 9.28 6.12
CA THR A 149 0.62 8.41 5.00
C THR A 149 1.11 9.02 3.69
N GLU A 150 1.35 8.22 2.65
CA GLU A 150 1.73 8.79 1.33
C GLU A 150 0.67 9.76 0.77
N PHE A 151 -0.57 9.73 1.28
CA PHE A 151 -1.64 10.64 0.86
C PHE A 151 -1.48 12.00 1.55
N GLU A 152 -1.25 11.99 2.86
CA GLU A 152 -0.94 13.19 3.62
C GLU A 152 0.40 13.76 3.19
N ARG A 153 1.41 12.94 2.86
CA ARG A 153 2.67 13.38 2.26
C ARG A 153 2.49 13.98 0.88
N ASP A 154 1.57 13.49 0.06
CA ASP A 154 1.35 14.04 -1.27
C ASP A 154 0.45 15.29 -1.23
N ALA A 155 -0.56 15.32 -0.36
CA ALA A 155 -1.37 16.51 -0.09
C ALA A 155 -0.53 17.64 0.54
N THR A 156 0.36 17.32 1.48
CA THR A 156 1.32 18.29 2.04
C THR A 156 2.35 18.73 1.00
N LYS A 157 2.85 17.83 0.14
CA LYS A 157 3.71 18.24 -1.00
C LYS A 157 2.97 19.13 -1.99
N GLU A 158 1.70 18.87 -2.26
CA GLU A 158 0.89 19.65 -3.20
C GLU A 158 0.54 21.03 -2.62
N ALA A 159 0.19 21.09 -1.33
CA ALA A 159 0.02 22.34 -0.60
C ALA A 159 1.34 23.15 -0.54
N ALA A 160 2.46 22.51 -0.17
CA ALA A 160 3.78 23.16 -0.14
C ALA A 160 4.23 23.66 -1.52
N ARG A 161 3.91 22.91 -2.59
CA ARG A 161 4.12 23.36 -3.97
C ARG A 161 3.26 24.56 -4.33
N GLY A 162 1.99 24.57 -3.90
CA GLY A 162 1.09 25.70 -4.10
C GLY A 162 1.68 26.98 -3.52
N VAL A 163 2.07 26.94 -2.24
CA VAL A 163 2.71 28.07 -1.55
C VAL A 163 3.97 28.53 -2.29
N MET A 164 4.87 27.61 -2.63
CA MET A 164 6.11 27.98 -3.33
C MET A 164 5.87 28.53 -4.74
N ASN A 165 4.89 28.01 -5.47
CA ASN A 165 4.56 28.51 -6.80
C ASN A 165 4.00 29.93 -6.74
N THR A 166 3.22 30.27 -5.71
CA THR A 166 2.77 31.66 -5.48
C THR A 166 3.97 32.59 -5.29
N SER A 167 4.94 32.22 -4.44
CA SER A 167 6.16 33.02 -4.26
C SER A 167 7.00 33.11 -5.54
N PHE A 168 7.07 32.05 -6.34
CA PHE A 168 7.76 32.09 -7.63
C PHE A 168 7.07 33.01 -8.63
N GLU A 169 5.74 33.03 -8.68
CA GLU A 169 4.99 33.97 -9.52
C GLU A 169 5.29 35.42 -9.12
N GLU A 170 5.30 35.72 -7.83
CA GLU A 170 5.67 37.04 -7.31
C GLU A 170 7.09 37.44 -7.71
N LEU A 171 8.03 36.49 -7.75
CA LEU A 171 9.42 36.68 -8.18
C LEU A 171 9.63 36.54 -9.70
N ALA A 172 8.57 36.44 -10.51
CA ALA A 172 8.64 36.19 -11.95
C ALA A 172 9.44 34.93 -12.34
N VAL A 173 9.52 33.95 -11.45
CA VAL A 173 10.10 32.63 -11.67
C VAL A 173 8.99 31.66 -12.08
N SER A 174 9.29 30.76 -13.03
CA SER A 174 8.29 29.79 -13.48
C SER A 174 7.86 28.82 -12.33
N PRO A 175 6.70 28.16 -12.43
CA PRO A 175 6.25 27.15 -11.45
C PRO A 175 7.10 25.86 -11.45
N ILE A 176 7.05 25.10 -10.35
CA ILE A 176 7.75 23.80 -10.19
C ILE A 176 7.11 22.73 -11.08
N LYS A 177 7.90 22.04 -11.92
CA LYS A 177 7.40 20.88 -12.69
C LYS A 177 7.32 19.62 -11.82
N THR A 178 6.21 18.91 -11.96
CA THR A 178 5.87 17.77 -11.11
C THR A 178 5.91 16.42 -11.83
N HIS A 179 5.77 16.41 -13.16
CA HIS A 179 5.64 15.17 -13.95
C HIS A 179 6.85 14.92 -14.86
N GLY A 180 7.18 13.64 -15.10
CA GLY A 180 8.12 13.23 -16.14
C GLY A 180 9.61 13.46 -15.85
N LEU A 181 9.99 13.78 -14.61
CA LEU A 181 11.39 14.02 -14.23
C LEU A 181 11.99 12.83 -13.49
N SER A 182 13.18 12.39 -13.93
CA SER A 182 14.02 11.45 -13.17
C SER A 182 14.54 12.09 -11.88
N LYS A 183 15.01 11.28 -10.92
CA LYS A 183 15.52 11.76 -9.62
C LYS A 183 16.61 12.83 -9.78
N GLN A 184 17.55 12.62 -10.70
CA GLN A 184 18.62 13.59 -10.99
C GLN A 184 18.10 14.89 -11.60
N ARG A 185 17.11 14.80 -12.50
CA ARG A 185 16.48 15.97 -13.12
C ARG A 185 15.69 16.81 -12.11
N LYS A 186 15.03 16.18 -11.13
CA LYS A 186 14.33 16.89 -10.04
C LYS A 186 15.29 17.75 -9.22
N ILE A 187 16.48 17.23 -8.90
CA ILE A 187 17.51 17.96 -8.15
C ILE A 187 18.01 19.15 -8.97
N ASN A 188 18.35 18.94 -10.24
CA ASN A 188 18.83 20.01 -11.11
C ASN A 188 17.77 21.09 -11.33
N GLU A 189 16.51 20.71 -11.48
CA GLU A 189 15.41 21.66 -11.59
C GLU A 189 15.23 22.47 -10.30
N ALA A 190 15.29 21.82 -9.13
CA ALA A 190 15.22 22.51 -7.84
C ALA A 190 16.36 23.54 -7.68
N LYS A 191 17.61 23.14 -7.96
CA LYS A 191 18.76 24.06 -7.93
C LYS A 191 18.55 25.28 -8.83
N GLY A 192 18.20 25.06 -10.09
CA GLY A 192 17.97 26.17 -11.01
C GLY A 192 16.76 27.06 -10.65
N LYS A 193 15.79 26.57 -9.87
CA LYS A 193 14.70 27.43 -9.33
C LYS A 193 15.21 28.31 -8.20
N ILE A 194 16.02 27.76 -7.31
CA ILE A 194 16.66 28.50 -6.22
C ILE A 194 17.53 29.61 -6.81
N ASP A 195 18.40 29.29 -7.77
CA ASP A 195 19.33 30.26 -8.37
C ASP A 195 18.57 31.45 -9.00
N ARG A 196 17.48 31.17 -9.74
CA ARG A 196 16.66 32.22 -10.37
C ARG A 196 15.89 33.06 -9.34
N ALA A 197 15.39 32.43 -8.28
CA ALA A 197 14.71 33.16 -7.22
C ALA A 197 15.69 34.07 -6.46
N CYS A 198 16.89 33.58 -6.15
CA CYS A 198 17.95 34.38 -5.54
C CYS A 198 18.34 35.56 -6.42
N ALA A 199 18.58 35.34 -7.72
CA ALA A 199 18.92 36.42 -8.65
C ALA A 199 17.82 37.48 -8.73
N SER A 200 16.54 37.08 -8.74
CA SER A 200 15.43 38.04 -8.74
C SER A 200 15.32 38.82 -7.44
N ILE A 201 15.59 38.18 -6.29
CA ILE A 201 15.63 38.85 -4.99
C ILE A 201 16.79 39.84 -4.94
N GLU A 202 17.99 39.44 -5.39
CA GLU A 202 19.17 40.30 -5.45
C GLU A 202 18.90 41.55 -6.28
N GLU A 203 18.32 41.40 -7.47
CA GLU A 203 17.95 42.52 -8.35
C GLU A 203 16.93 43.46 -7.70
N ARG A 204 15.90 42.92 -7.05
CA ARG A 204 14.87 43.72 -6.37
C ARG A 204 15.41 44.46 -5.14
N VAL A 205 16.27 43.81 -4.37
CA VAL A 205 16.92 44.43 -3.21
C VAL A 205 17.87 45.53 -3.68
N ALA A 206 18.69 45.27 -4.70
CA ALA A 206 19.58 46.24 -5.34
C ALA A 206 18.81 47.50 -5.75
N ALA A 207 17.70 47.30 -6.47
CA ALA A 207 16.83 48.39 -6.91
C ALA A 207 16.16 49.14 -5.74
N ALA A 208 15.76 48.44 -4.67
CA ALA A 208 15.08 49.05 -3.54
C ALA A 208 15.99 49.94 -2.69
N ILE A 209 17.28 49.63 -2.63
CA ILE A 209 18.28 50.36 -1.84
C ILE A 209 19.25 51.19 -2.70
N ASP A 210 19.02 51.22 -4.02
CA ASP A 210 19.80 51.98 -5.02
C ASP A 210 21.30 51.65 -5.01
N VAL A 211 21.63 50.36 -5.04
CA VAL A 211 23.01 49.86 -5.16
C VAL A 211 23.16 48.93 -6.36
N ASP A 212 24.38 48.75 -6.85
CA ASP A 212 24.66 47.82 -7.94
C ASP A 212 24.46 46.36 -7.47
N CYS A 213 23.75 45.57 -8.28
CA CYS A 213 23.49 44.16 -7.99
C CYS A 213 24.77 43.31 -7.92
N GLU A 214 25.83 43.69 -8.65
CA GLU A 214 27.12 43.00 -8.62
C GLU A 214 27.85 43.18 -7.27
N GLU A 215 27.58 44.27 -6.54
CA GLU A 215 28.14 44.53 -5.22
C GLU A 215 27.45 43.71 -4.11
N LEU A 216 26.25 43.20 -4.38
CA LEU A 216 25.48 42.36 -3.45
C LEU A 216 25.80 40.87 -3.55
N LYS A 217 26.54 40.44 -4.58
CA LYS A 217 26.95 39.04 -4.73
C LYS A 217 27.82 38.65 -3.54
N ARG A 218 27.24 37.87 -2.63
CA ARG A 218 27.97 37.32 -1.49
C ARG A 218 29.11 36.45 -2.03
N LYS A 219 30.34 36.69 -1.57
CA LYS A 219 31.42 35.69 -1.75
C LYS A 219 30.95 34.39 -1.10
N ASP A 220 30.98 33.30 -1.87
CA ASP A 220 30.63 31.96 -1.37
C ASP A 220 31.32 31.69 -0.03
N PRO A 221 30.62 31.12 0.98
CA PRO A 221 31.25 30.64 2.20
C PRO A 221 32.18 29.44 1.95
#